data_AF-A0A950FPE4-F1
#
_entry.id   AF-A0A950FPE4-F1
#
_cell.length_a   1.000
_cell.length_b   1.000
_cell.length_c   1.000
_cell.angle_alpha   90.00
_cell.angle_beta   90.00
_cell.angle_gamma   90.00
#
_symmetry.space_group_name_H-M   'P 1'
#
loop_
_entity.id
_entity.type
_entity.pdbx_description
1 polymer ?
#
loop_
_entity_poly.entity_id
_entity_poly.type
_entity_poly.pdbx_seq_one_letter_code
_entity_poly.pdbx_strand_id
1 'polypeptide(L)'
;MADAARELTVLEAVREALAEEMARDERVIVLGEDVGVLGGVFRATEGLYARFGAARVVDMPMAETLIAGVAVGLAMRGLRPVAEIQFADFIHAAMDHLVGEAAKIRWRTGGDWSCPMVLRTAYGGGFRGGPYHSQSVEAYYAHAPGLKVVAPSTPADAKGLLLAAIRDPDPVLVLEHKRTYRAIRGHVPAGDYVVPIGRAEIARAGSDATVLAYGMMLHESLAAAESLAREGIDVEVVDLRTLLPLDRETILASLAKTRRLCVVHEDTLTMGLGAELCALAAEAGVLDVPPVRVTSPDIPGIPVDDNLEDAVLPNRTAIRDALVRLVSRERSRANPTAQRSYDPAIPQASSVVEISLPEEHTRLAVDALVEAARAYPRFNASFAWTGIVEHDEVVVDLDLGPTAPASGRGTITLVDYGPSGSDLAIPFVRPNQTAAVRIGAVRNGKAYVTCAVDHRAVDGADVGRFLAAFRDHVVLQ
;
A
#
# COMPACT_ATOMS: atom_id res chain seq x y z
N MET A 1 -23.09 -18.49 -32.20
CA MET A 1 -23.53 -19.08 -30.91
C MET A 1 -22.54 -20.16 -30.44
N ALA A 2 -21.26 -19.83 -30.20
CA ALA A 2 -20.29 -20.83 -29.73
C ALA A 2 -19.07 -20.19 -29.00
N ASP A 3 -19.29 -19.18 -28.15
CA ASP A 3 -18.20 -18.58 -27.36
C ASP A 3 -18.47 -18.61 -25.83
N ALA A 4 -19.75 -18.67 -25.41
CA ALA A 4 -20.11 -18.57 -23.99
C ALA A 4 -19.76 -19.79 -23.10
N ALA A 5 -19.16 -20.87 -23.64
CA ALA A 5 -18.93 -22.11 -22.88
C ALA A 5 -17.46 -22.36 -22.47
N ARG A 6 -16.53 -21.47 -22.83
CA ARG A 6 -15.09 -21.67 -22.58
C ARG A 6 -14.66 -21.03 -21.26
N GLU A 7 -14.97 -21.71 -20.17
CA GLU A 7 -14.45 -21.34 -18.85
C GLU A 7 -13.17 -22.09 -18.54
N LEU A 8 -12.14 -21.34 -18.14
CA LEU A 8 -10.86 -21.88 -17.67
C LEU A 8 -10.58 -21.37 -16.27
N THR A 9 -9.75 -22.10 -15.54
CA THR A 9 -9.01 -21.56 -14.40
C THR A 9 -7.90 -20.62 -14.88
N VAL A 10 -7.39 -19.78 -13.99
CA VAL A 10 -6.19 -18.97 -14.27
C VAL A 10 -5.01 -19.85 -14.70
N LEU A 11 -4.80 -20.99 -14.03
CA LEU A 11 -3.72 -21.92 -14.37
C LEU A 11 -3.86 -22.56 -15.76
N GLU A 12 -5.08 -22.91 -16.16
CA GLU A 12 -5.36 -23.41 -17.51
C GLU A 12 -5.15 -22.32 -18.56
N ALA A 13 -5.54 -21.08 -18.27
CA ALA A 13 -5.33 -19.93 -19.16
C ALA A 13 -3.84 -19.60 -19.37
N VAL A 14 -3.01 -19.67 -18.31
CA VAL A 14 -1.55 -19.54 -18.41
C VAL A 14 -0.96 -20.63 -19.30
N ARG A 15 -1.34 -21.90 -19.05
CA ARG A 15 -0.90 -23.04 -19.87
C ARG A 15 -1.23 -22.86 -21.35
N GLU A 16 -2.45 -22.43 -21.63
CA GLU A 16 -2.91 -22.18 -22.99
C GLU A 16 -2.12 -21.06 -23.66
N ALA A 17 -1.90 -19.93 -22.97
CA ALA A 17 -1.10 -18.82 -23.50
C ALA A 17 0.33 -19.24 -23.88
N LEU A 18 1.00 -20.01 -23.00
CA LEU A 18 2.33 -20.55 -23.28
C LEU A 18 2.30 -21.49 -24.50
N ALA A 19 1.33 -22.40 -24.53
CA ALA A 19 1.17 -23.37 -25.61
C ALA A 19 0.88 -22.72 -26.97
N GLU A 20 0.14 -21.62 -26.99
CA GLU A 20 -0.18 -20.85 -28.18
C GLU A 20 1.05 -20.08 -28.70
N GLU A 21 1.73 -19.32 -27.84
CA GLU A 21 2.90 -18.54 -28.28
C GLU A 21 4.08 -19.42 -28.68
N MET A 22 4.30 -20.54 -27.99
CA MET A 22 5.34 -21.50 -28.39
C MET A 22 5.06 -22.15 -29.75
N ALA A 23 3.78 -22.39 -30.07
CA ALA A 23 3.38 -22.92 -31.38
C ALA A 23 3.45 -21.85 -32.48
N ARG A 24 3.19 -20.59 -32.11
CA ARG A 24 3.19 -19.45 -33.03
C ARG A 24 4.60 -19.00 -33.41
N ASP A 25 5.53 -19.02 -32.47
CA ASP A 25 6.89 -18.49 -32.65
C ASP A 25 7.95 -19.46 -32.13
N GLU A 26 8.77 -19.99 -33.04
CA GLU A 26 9.83 -20.95 -32.72
C GLU A 26 10.92 -20.36 -31.79
N ARG A 27 10.98 -19.04 -31.67
CA ARG A 27 11.91 -18.34 -30.79
C ARG A 27 11.48 -18.34 -29.32
N VAL A 28 10.21 -18.65 -29.03
CA VAL A 28 9.68 -18.66 -27.67
C VAL A 28 10.12 -19.93 -26.95
N ILE A 29 10.86 -19.81 -25.86
CA ILE A 29 11.30 -20.96 -25.07
C ILE A 29 10.86 -20.79 -23.63
N VAL A 30 10.55 -21.88 -22.95
CA VAL A 30 10.24 -21.90 -21.52
C VAL A 30 11.44 -22.48 -20.79
N LEU A 31 11.92 -21.81 -19.75
CA LEU A 31 13.06 -22.28 -18.96
C LEU A 31 12.87 -21.94 -17.49
N GLY A 32 13.35 -22.79 -16.59
CA GLY A 32 13.19 -22.61 -15.14
C GLY A 32 13.38 -23.94 -14.41
N GLU A 33 13.12 -23.94 -13.11
CA GLU A 33 13.18 -25.15 -12.29
C GLU A 33 11.89 -25.97 -12.46
N ASP A 34 12.06 -27.26 -12.78
CA ASP A 34 10.98 -28.24 -12.94
C ASP A 34 9.92 -27.91 -14.01
N VAL A 35 10.17 -26.94 -14.90
CA VAL A 35 9.24 -26.54 -15.96
C VAL A 35 9.10 -27.57 -17.08
N GLY A 36 10.06 -28.49 -17.20
CA GLY A 36 10.18 -29.50 -18.24
C GLY A 36 9.24 -30.68 -18.04
N VAL A 37 9.81 -31.85 -17.71
CA VAL A 37 9.04 -33.11 -17.65
C VAL A 37 7.95 -33.07 -16.57
N LEU A 38 8.22 -32.40 -15.44
CA LEU A 38 7.23 -32.24 -14.38
C LEU A 38 6.09 -31.30 -14.80
N GLY A 39 6.36 -30.30 -15.63
CA GLY A 39 5.37 -29.29 -16.03
C GLY A 39 5.16 -28.18 -14.99
N GLY A 40 6.16 -27.93 -14.16
CA GLY A 40 6.17 -26.94 -13.09
C GLY A 40 5.50 -27.44 -11.81
N VAL A 41 5.93 -26.94 -10.65
CA VAL A 41 5.37 -27.32 -9.34
C VAL A 41 3.88 -26.96 -9.21
N PHE A 42 3.45 -25.91 -9.91
CA PHE A 42 2.04 -25.52 -9.99
C PHE A 42 1.28 -26.17 -11.16
N ARG A 43 1.96 -26.94 -12.02
CA ARG A 43 1.44 -27.46 -13.30
C ARG A 43 1.16 -26.38 -14.35
N ALA A 44 1.89 -25.26 -14.31
CA ALA A 44 1.70 -24.15 -15.25
C ALA A 44 2.31 -24.41 -16.64
N THR A 45 3.21 -25.38 -16.76
CA THR A 45 3.87 -25.76 -18.04
C THR A 45 3.58 -27.22 -18.42
N GLU A 46 2.57 -27.83 -17.77
CA GLU A 46 2.17 -29.22 -18.00
C GLU A 46 1.88 -29.52 -19.47
N GLY A 47 2.50 -30.58 -20.00
CA GLY A 47 2.35 -31.03 -21.39
C GLY A 47 3.20 -30.28 -22.42
N LEU A 48 3.80 -29.13 -22.08
CA LEU A 48 4.63 -28.37 -23.02
C LEU A 48 5.88 -29.16 -23.43
N TYR A 49 6.54 -29.82 -22.49
CA TYR A 49 7.74 -30.62 -22.78
C TYR A 49 7.45 -31.75 -23.78
N ALA A 50 6.36 -32.49 -23.57
CA ALA A 50 5.96 -33.57 -24.48
C ALA A 50 5.64 -33.06 -25.89
N ARG A 51 5.11 -31.83 -25.99
CA ARG A 51 4.70 -31.21 -27.26
C ARG A 51 5.87 -30.56 -28.02
N PHE A 52 6.76 -29.85 -27.34
CA PHE A 52 7.80 -29.02 -27.96
C PHE A 52 9.23 -29.53 -27.78
N GLY A 53 9.43 -30.50 -26.88
CA GLY A 53 10.71 -31.16 -26.63
C GLY A 53 11.68 -30.35 -25.78
N ALA A 54 12.77 -31.02 -25.39
CA ALA A 54 13.78 -30.51 -24.45
C ALA A 54 14.55 -29.27 -24.94
N ALA A 55 14.52 -28.96 -26.23
CA ALA A 55 15.17 -27.76 -26.77
C ALA A 55 14.35 -26.48 -26.55
N ARG A 56 13.05 -26.60 -26.24
CA ARG A 56 12.11 -25.49 -26.12
C ARG A 56 11.48 -25.38 -24.74
N VAL A 57 11.53 -26.44 -23.93
CA VAL A 57 11.14 -26.46 -22.51
C VAL A 57 12.30 -27.04 -21.70
N VAL A 58 13.01 -26.19 -20.98
CA VAL A 58 14.35 -26.48 -20.43
C VAL A 58 14.31 -26.42 -18.90
N ASP A 59 14.55 -27.57 -18.26
CA ASP A 59 14.84 -27.62 -16.82
C ASP A 59 16.23 -27.03 -16.56
N MET A 60 16.29 -26.02 -15.70
CA MET A 60 17.50 -25.30 -15.33
C MET A 60 18.03 -25.78 -13.96
N PRO A 61 19.34 -25.64 -13.68
CA PRO A 61 19.87 -25.80 -12.34
C PRO A 61 19.16 -24.86 -11.34
N MET A 62 19.07 -25.29 -10.08
CA MET A 62 18.45 -24.53 -8.98
C MET A 62 19.31 -23.31 -8.59
N ALA A 63 19.17 -22.25 -9.39
CA ALA A 63 19.95 -21.02 -9.31
C ALA A 63 19.24 -19.91 -10.10
N GLU A 64 18.44 -19.10 -9.42
CA GLU A 64 17.60 -18.05 -10.01
C GLU A 64 18.43 -17.00 -10.75
N THR A 65 19.62 -16.68 -10.25
CA THR A 65 20.59 -15.81 -10.94
C THR A 65 20.98 -16.38 -12.31
N LEU A 66 21.24 -17.69 -12.40
CA LEU A 66 21.56 -18.34 -13.67
C LEU A 66 20.37 -18.32 -14.62
N ILE A 67 19.17 -18.61 -14.13
CA ILE A 67 17.91 -18.60 -14.90
C ILE A 67 17.73 -17.22 -15.56
N ALA A 68 17.82 -16.15 -14.77
CA ALA A 68 17.65 -14.79 -15.27
C ALA A 68 18.77 -14.35 -16.21
N GLY A 69 20.03 -14.64 -15.87
CA GLY A 69 21.18 -14.28 -16.72
C GLY A 69 21.15 -14.99 -18.08
N VAL A 70 20.79 -16.27 -18.10
CA VAL A 70 20.59 -17.03 -19.35
C VAL A 70 19.44 -16.47 -20.16
N ALA A 71 18.29 -16.16 -19.52
CA ALA A 71 17.16 -15.55 -20.21
C ALA A 71 17.55 -14.21 -20.87
N VAL A 72 18.26 -13.33 -20.16
CA VAL A 72 18.75 -12.07 -20.74
C VAL A 72 19.66 -12.33 -21.94
N GLY A 73 20.63 -13.24 -21.81
CA GLY A 73 21.54 -13.59 -22.90
C GLY A 73 20.81 -14.14 -24.13
N LEU A 74 19.84 -15.04 -23.94
CA LEU A 74 19.05 -15.61 -25.04
C LEU A 74 18.17 -14.56 -25.71
N ALA A 75 17.55 -13.67 -24.95
CA ALA A 75 16.75 -12.57 -25.47
C ALA A 75 17.58 -11.63 -26.36
N MET A 76 18.78 -11.25 -25.91
CA MET A 76 19.73 -10.43 -26.69
C MET A 76 20.24 -11.12 -27.95
N ARG A 77 20.15 -12.45 -28.03
CA ARG A 77 20.53 -13.26 -29.20
C ARG A 77 19.34 -13.64 -30.09
N GLY A 78 18.18 -13.01 -29.88
CA GLY A 78 17.03 -13.10 -30.78
C GLY A 78 16.02 -14.17 -30.41
N LEU A 79 16.19 -14.87 -29.29
CA LEU A 79 15.12 -15.70 -28.71
C LEU A 79 14.14 -14.85 -27.89
N ARG A 80 13.04 -15.47 -27.45
CA ARG A 80 12.01 -14.86 -26.61
C ARG A 80 11.77 -15.74 -25.38
N PRO A 81 12.70 -15.74 -24.41
CA PRO A 81 12.60 -16.64 -23.27
C PRO A 81 11.46 -16.22 -22.34
N VAL A 82 10.72 -17.22 -21.87
CA VAL A 82 9.74 -17.16 -20.80
C VAL A 82 10.35 -17.92 -19.62
N ALA A 83 11.08 -17.18 -18.79
CA ALA A 83 11.76 -17.70 -17.62
C ALA A 83 10.78 -17.83 -16.44
N GLU A 84 10.78 -18.96 -15.75
CA GLU A 84 10.03 -19.14 -14.50
C GLU A 84 10.99 -19.09 -13.30
N ILE A 85 10.67 -18.21 -12.34
CA ILE A 85 11.19 -18.29 -10.96
C ILE A 85 10.08 -18.90 -10.11
N GLN A 86 10.37 -20.01 -9.44
CA GLN A 86 9.35 -20.90 -8.86
C GLN A 86 8.41 -20.20 -7.87
N PHE A 87 8.96 -19.35 -7.00
CA PHE A 87 8.23 -18.50 -6.07
C PHE A 87 8.80 -17.09 -6.08
N ALA A 88 7.93 -16.08 -5.90
CA ALA A 88 8.34 -14.69 -5.85
C ALA A 88 9.38 -14.44 -4.75
N ASP A 89 9.36 -15.21 -3.67
CA ASP A 89 10.31 -15.14 -2.56
C ASP A 89 11.77 -15.39 -3.00
N PHE A 90 12.00 -16.10 -4.12
CA PHE A 90 13.35 -16.44 -4.61
C PHE A 90 13.85 -15.48 -5.70
N ILE A 91 12.97 -14.61 -6.22
CA ILE A 91 13.30 -13.72 -7.34
C ILE A 91 14.40 -12.70 -7.01
N HIS A 92 14.66 -12.43 -5.73
CA HIS A 92 15.71 -11.50 -5.31
C HIS A 92 17.10 -11.91 -5.82
N ALA A 93 17.38 -13.21 -5.96
CA ALA A 93 18.63 -13.68 -6.56
C ALA A 93 18.74 -13.38 -8.07
N ALA A 94 17.62 -13.13 -8.75
CA ALA A 94 17.55 -12.71 -10.16
C ALA A 94 17.54 -11.18 -10.35
N MET A 95 17.51 -10.39 -9.28
CA MET A 95 17.27 -8.94 -9.35
C MET A 95 18.31 -8.19 -10.17
N ASP A 96 19.61 -8.52 -10.03
CA ASP A 96 20.68 -7.85 -10.78
C ASP A 96 20.50 -8.01 -12.30
N HIS A 97 20.17 -9.22 -12.76
CA HIS A 97 19.92 -9.45 -14.18
C HIS A 97 18.62 -8.81 -14.67
N LEU A 98 17.55 -8.81 -13.87
CA LEU A 98 16.28 -8.25 -14.29
C LEU A 98 16.29 -6.71 -14.26
N VAL A 99 16.72 -6.12 -13.15
CA VAL A 99 16.71 -4.67 -12.92
C VAL A 99 17.99 -4.02 -13.43
N GLY A 100 19.15 -4.59 -13.11
CA GLY A 100 20.47 -4.06 -13.48
C GLY A 100 20.71 -4.11 -14.99
N GLU A 101 20.39 -5.24 -15.61
CA GLU A 101 20.68 -5.48 -17.03
C GLU A 101 19.42 -5.39 -17.92
N ALA A 102 18.47 -6.31 -17.79
CA ALA A 102 17.36 -6.48 -18.74
C ALA A 102 16.59 -5.18 -18.98
N ALA A 103 16.14 -4.54 -17.89
CA ALA A 103 15.39 -3.29 -17.91
C ALA A 103 16.16 -2.12 -18.56
N LYS A 104 17.50 -2.18 -18.58
CA LYS A 104 18.35 -1.07 -19.03
C LYS A 104 18.93 -1.27 -20.43
N ILE A 105 18.88 -2.49 -21.01
CA ILE A 105 19.53 -2.79 -22.30
C ILE A 105 19.12 -1.82 -23.41
N ARG A 106 17.81 -1.57 -23.59
CA ARG A 106 17.33 -0.67 -24.65
C ARG A 106 17.86 0.75 -24.45
N TRP A 107 17.80 1.26 -23.23
CA TRP A 107 18.28 2.60 -22.90
C TRP A 107 19.80 2.72 -23.07
N ARG A 108 20.57 1.79 -22.48
CA ARG A 108 22.04 1.77 -22.50
C ARG A 108 22.61 1.72 -23.91
N THR A 109 21.90 1.08 -24.84
CA THR A 109 22.33 0.91 -26.23
C THR A 109 21.73 1.95 -27.17
N GLY A 110 21.02 2.97 -26.66
CA GLY A 110 20.38 3.98 -27.52
C GLY A 110 19.29 3.42 -28.43
N GLY A 111 18.73 2.25 -28.09
CA GLY A 111 17.73 1.55 -28.88
C GLY A 111 18.27 0.51 -29.85
N ASP A 112 19.59 0.36 -29.99
CA ASP A 112 20.19 -0.63 -30.90
C ASP A 112 19.84 -2.07 -30.51
N TRP A 113 19.71 -2.35 -29.21
CA TRP A 113 19.42 -3.67 -28.67
C TRP A 113 18.14 -3.61 -27.83
N SER A 114 17.42 -4.72 -27.74
CA SER A 114 16.28 -4.90 -26.84
C SER A 114 16.40 -6.20 -26.07
N CYS A 115 15.60 -6.38 -25.02
CA CYS A 115 15.57 -7.60 -24.23
C CYS A 115 14.15 -8.19 -24.21
N PRO A 116 13.69 -8.82 -25.31
CA PRO A 116 12.37 -9.40 -25.39
C PRO A 116 12.28 -10.69 -24.57
N MET A 117 11.97 -10.56 -23.28
CA MET A 117 11.83 -11.69 -22.36
C MET A 117 10.67 -11.50 -21.39
N VAL A 118 10.14 -12.63 -20.94
CA VAL A 118 9.21 -12.68 -19.81
C VAL A 118 9.90 -13.37 -18.66
N LEU A 119 9.86 -12.76 -17.48
CA LEU A 119 10.11 -13.47 -16.23
C LEU A 119 8.76 -13.60 -15.52
N ARG A 120 8.34 -14.83 -15.28
CA ARG A 120 7.08 -15.13 -14.58
C ARG A 120 7.37 -15.79 -13.25
N THR A 121 6.56 -15.46 -12.24
CA THR A 121 6.72 -16.02 -10.91
C THR A 121 5.41 -16.05 -10.15
N ALA A 122 5.30 -16.99 -9.22
CA ALA A 122 4.11 -17.20 -8.43
C ALA A 122 4.20 -16.45 -7.09
N TYR A 123 3.31 -15.48 -6.85
CA TYR A 123 3.34 -14.58 -5.68
C TYR A 123 2.09 -14.70 -4.79
N GLY A 124 2.10 -14.01 -3.64
CA GLY A 124 0.94 -13.87 -2.74
C GLY A 124 0.69 -15.07 -1.81
N GLY A 125 -0.06 -14.84 -0.74
CA GLY A 125 -0.32 -15.77 0.35
C GLY A 125 -1.67 -16.50 0.26
N GLY A 126 -2.15 -16.97 1.40
CA GLY A 126 -3.50 -17.56 1.56
C GLY A 126 -3.55 -19.06 1.25
N PHE A 127 -2.44 -19.75 1.45
CA PHE A 127 -2.30 -21.20 1.26
C PHE A 127 -1.34 -21.84 2.27
N ARG A 128 -1.03 -21.14 3.37
CA ARG A 128 -0.13 -21.58 4.45
C ARG A 128 1.31 -21.78 3.98
N GLY A 129 1.77 -20.92 3.08
CA GLY A 129 3.11 -20.99 2.48
C GLY A 129 4.24 -20.54 3.40
N GLY A 130 3.91 -19.85 4.49
CA GLY A 130 4.89 -19.32 5.43
C GLY A 130 5.71 -18.16 4.83
N PRO A 131 6.86 -17.82 5.44
CA PRO A 131 7.61 -16.61 5.11
C PRO A 131 8.36 -16.63 3.77
N TYR A 132 8.52 -17.81 3.15
CA TYR A 132 9.33 -18.00 1.93
C TYR A 132 8.54 -18.54 0.74
N HIS A 133 7.21 -18.61 0.84
CA HIS A 133 6.38 -18.90 -0.32
C HIS A 133 5.19 -17.95 -0.45
N SER A 134 5.11 -16.87 0.32
CA SER A 134 3.88 -16.06 0.41
C SER A 134 4.10 -14.59 0.12
N GLN A 135 5.32 -14.20 -0.25
CA GLN A 135 5.65 -12.79 -0.44
C GLN A 135 4.96 -12.18 -1.66
N SER A 136 4.67 -10.89 -1.50
CA SER A 136 4.34 -9.97 -2.57
C SER A 136 5.56 -9.07 -2.75
N VAL A 137 6.05 -8.96 -3.99
CA VAL A 137 7.36 -8.36 -4.31
C VAL A 137 7.26 -7.22 -5.32
N GLU A 138 6.03 -6.93 -5.77
CA GLU A 138 5.73 -6.02 -6.85
C GLU A 138 6.32 -4.63 -6.63
N ALA A 139 6.33 -4.10 -5.40
CA ALA A 139 6.84 -2.76 -5.13
C ALA A 139 8.32 -2.59 -5.50
N TYR A 140 9.16 -3.60 -5.23
CA TYR A 140 10.59 -3.58 -5.58
C TYR A 140 10.80 -3.48 -7.10
N TYR A 141 10.02 -4.22 -7.87
CA TYR A 141 10.19 -4.32 -9.32
C TYR A 141 9.43 -3.24 -10.09
N ALA A 142 8.28 -2.78 -9.57
CA ALA A 142 7.55 -1.64 -10.10
C ALA A 142 8.32 -0.31 -9.88
N HIS A 143 9.34 -0.30 -9.02
CA HIS A 143 10.26 0.82 -8.86
C HIS A 143 11.39 0.85 -9.92
N ALA A 144 11.50 -0.15 -10.81
CA ALA A 144 12.58 -0.24 -11.79
C ALA A 144 12.16 0.27 -13.19
N PRO A 145 12.58 1.46 -13.64
CA PRO A 145 12.28 1.94 -14.99
C PRO A 145 12.87 1.04 -16.07
N GLY A 146 12.13 0.86 -17.17
CA GLY A 146 12.51 -0.01 -18.27
C GLY A 146 12.02 -1.46 -18.12
N LEU A 147 11.50 -1.83 -16.94
CA LEU A 147 10.71 -3.03 -16.73
C LEU A 147 9.23 -2.73 -16.93
N LYS A 148 8.45 -3.73 -17.35
CA LYS A 148 6.98 -3.73 -17.24
C LYS A 148 6.58 -4.78 -16.21
N VAL A 149 5.61 -4.47 -15.34
CA VAL A 149 5.15 -5.37 -14.28
C VAL A 149 3.64 -5.54 -14.39
N VAL A 150 3.19 -6.78 -14.55
CA VAL A 150 1.77 -7.14 -14.67
C VAL A 150 1.37 -8.16 -13.62
N ALA A 151 0.13 -8.07 -13.13
CA ALA A 151 -0.45 -8.93 -12.11
C ALA A 151 -1.89 -9.29 -12.51
N PRO A 152 -2.09 -10.32 -13.35
CA PRO A 152 -3.42 -10.73 -13.80
C PRO A 152 -4.30 -11.24 -12.65
N SER A 153 -5.57 -10.85 -12.67
CA SER A 153 -6.55 -11.24 -11.63
C SER A 153 -7.54 -12.30 -12.12
N THR A 154 -7.84 -12.35 -13.43
CA THR A 154 -8.82 -13.28 -14.02
C THR A 154 -8.18 -14.21 -15.06
N PRO A 155 -8.83 -15.32 -15.46
CA PRO A 155 -8.33 -16.19 -16.52
C PRO A 155 -8.15 -15.48 -17.87
N ALA A 156 -9.09 -14.58 -18.23
CA ALA A 156 -8.98 -13.78 -19.45
C ALA A 156 -7.74 -12.87 -19.41
N ASP A 157 -7.46 -12.25 -18.26
CA ASP A 157 -6.29 -11.40 -18.03
C ASP A 157 -5.00 -12.21 -18.03
N ALA A 158 -4.98 -13.35 -17.35
CA ALA A 158 -3.80 -14.20 -17.26
C ALA A 158 -3.33 -14.65 -18.64
N LYS A 159 -4.24 -15.11 -19.49
CA LYS A 159 -3.92 -15.41 -20.89
C LYS A 159 -3.54 -14.13 -21.64
N GLY A 160 -4.41 -13.12 -21.66
CA GLY A 160 -4.24 -11.95 -22.51
C GLY A 160 -2.99 -11.11 -22.19
N LEU A 161 -2.65 -10.93 -20.90
CA LEU A 161 -1.44 -10.24 -20.46
C LEU A 161 -0.19 -11.06 -20.71
N LEU A 162 -0.23 -12.39 -20.54
CA LEU A 162 0.92 -13.24 -20.84
C LEU A 162 1.21 -13.27 -22.34
N LEU A 163 0.18 -13.34 -23.19
CA LEU A 163 0.32 -13.16 -24.64
C LEU A 163 0.94 -11.80 -24.98
N ALA A 164 0.43 -10.71 -24.38
CA ALA A 164 0.99 -9.38 -24.57
C ALA A 164 2.47 -9.31 -24.14
N ALA A 165 2.80 -9.87 -22.98
CA ALA A 165 4.14 -9.91 -22.42
C ALA A 165 5.12 -10.68 -23.30
N ILE A 166 4.74 -11.88 -23.76
CA ILE A 166 5.57 -12.70 -24.65
C ILE A 166 5.81 -12.01 -25.98
N ARG A 167 4.88 -11.16 -26.45
CA ARG A 167 4.99 -10.39 -27.70
C ARG A 167 5.68 -9.04 -27.54
N ASP A 168 5.90 -8.58 -26.30
CA ASP A 168 6.51 -7.28 -26.01
C ASP A 168 8.02 -7.27 -26.32
N PRO A 169 8.58 -6.20 -26.92
CA PRO A 169 10.00 -6.16 -27.23
C PRO A 169 10.89 -5.84 -26.01
N ASP A 170 10.31 -5.54 -24.85
CA ASP A 170 10.97 -5.18 -23.60
C ASP A 170 10.76 -6.26 -22.52
N PRO A 171 11.56 -6.27 -21.44
CA PRO A 171 11.38 -7.25 -20.38
C PRO A 171 10.08 -7.01 -19.62
N VAL A 172 9.34 -8.09 -19.40
CA VAL A 172 8.08 -8.07 -18.63
C VAL A 172 8.13 -9.05 -17.48
N LEU A 173 7.84 -8.56 -16.27
CA LEU A 173 7.61 -9.37 -15.08
C LEU A 173 6.11 -9.69 -14.97
N VAL A 174 5.77 -10.97 -14.98
CA VAL A 174 4.39 -11.47 -14.82
C VAL A 174 4.25 -12.10 -13.43
N LEU A 175 3.45 -11.46 -12.58
CA LEU A 175 3.18 -11.89 -11.20
C LEU A 175 1.89 -12.69 -11.14
N GLU A 176 2.00 -14.01 -10.99
CA GLU A 176 0.86 -14.92 -11.00
C GLU A 176 0.45 -15.26 -9.57
N HIS A 177 -0.71 -14.78 -9.13
CA HIS A 177 -1.13 -14.98 -7.75
C HIS A 177 -1.46 -16.46 -7.48
N LYS A 178 -0.77 -17.10 -6.53
CA LYS A 178 -0.86 -18.55 -6.33
C LYS A 178 -2.27 -19.05 -6.03
N ARG A 179 -2.99 -18.31 -5.19
CA ARG A 179 -4.38 -18.63 -4.85
C ARG A 179 -5.31 -18.55 -6.07
N THR A 180 -5.08 -17.65 -7.02
CA THR A 180 -5.98 -17.48 -8.17
C THR A 180 -5.88 -18.64 -9.16
N TYR A 181 -4.72 -19.31 -9.25
CA TYR A 181 -4.48 -20.43 -10.17
C TYR A 181 -5.63 -21.44 -10.24
N ARG A 182 -6.18 -21.83 -9.09
CA ARG A 182 -7.24 -22.86 -9.00
C ARG A 182 -8.55 -22.35 -8.40
N ALA A 183 -8.49 -21.28 -7.60
CA ALA A 183 -9.69 -20.73 -6.97
C ALA A 183 -10.56 -19.93 -7.94
N ILE A 184 -9.95 -19.33 -8.98
CA ILE A 184 -10.65 -18.43 -9.90
C ILE A 184 -10.84 -19.13 -11.25
N ARG A 185 -12.09 -19.18 -11.68
CA ARG A 185 -12.55 -19.61 -13.01
C ARG A 185 -13.34 -18.50 -13.66
N GLY A 186 -13.35 -18.48 -14.98
CA GLY A 186 -14.11 -17.52 -15.75
C GLY A 186 -13.95 -17.73 -17.23
N HIS A 187 -14.78 -17.02 -17.99
CA HIS A 187 -14.75 -17.05 -19.44
C HIS A 187 -13.42 -16.53 -19.99
N VAL A 188 -12.88 -17.21 -21.01
CA VAL A 188 -11.68 -16.79 -21.73
C VAL A 188 -12.02 -16.67 -23.22
N PRO A 189 -11.83 -15.50 -23.85
CA PRO A 189 -12.14 -15.33 -25.27
C PRO A 189 -11.45 -16.37 -26.15
N ALA A 190 -12.15 -16.82 -27.19
CA ALA A 190 -11.56 -17.66 -28.24
C ALA A 190 -10.72 -16.81 -29.23
N GLY A 191 -9.80 -17.47 -29.93
CA GLY A 191 -8.96 -16.83 -30.94
C GLY A 191 -7.79 -16.02 -30.38
N ASP A 192 -7.17 -15.23 -31.25
CA ASP A 192 -6.04 -14.38 -30.91
C ASP A 192 -6.51 -13.07 -30.29
N TYR A 193 -6.24 -12.88 -29.01
CA TYR A 193 -6.53 -11.65 -28.29
C TYR A 193 -5.39 -11.34 -27.31
N VAL A 194 -5.24 -10.07 -26.97
CA VAL A 194 -4.31 -9.60 -25.94
C VAL A 194 -5.04 -8.66 -25.00
N VAL A 195 -4.62 -8.63 -23.75
CA VAL A 195 -4.95 -7.54 -22.82
C VAL A 195 -3.80 -6.54 -22.87
N PRO A 196 -4.04 -5.28 -23.26
CA PRO A 196 -2.95 -4.31 -23.38
C PRO A 196 -2.26 -4.06 -22.03
N ILE A 197 -0.93 -4.15 -22.01
CA ILE A 197 -0.12 -3.73 -20.85
C ILE A 197 -0.32 -2.22 -20.65
N GLY A 198 -0.50 -1.81 -19.40
CA GLY A 198 -0.75 -0.42 -19.01
C GLY A 198 -2.22 -0.01 -19.08
N ARG A 199 -3.16 -0.97 -19.13
CA ARG A 199 -4.60 -0.71 -19.09
C ARG A 199 -5.27 -1.44 -17.93
N ALA A 200 -5.94 -0.67 -17.08
CA ALA A 200 -6.77 -1.16 -15.99
C ALA A 200 -8.18 -1.50 -16.49
N GLU A 201 -8.97 -2.20 -15.66
CA GLU A 201 -10.39 -2.48 -15.93
C GLU A 201 -11.25 -2.05 -14.75
N ILE A 202 -12.39 -1.42 -15.04
CA ILE A 202 -13.46 -1.23 -14.06
C ILE A 202 -14.24 -2.54 -13.96
N ALA A 203 -13.85 -3.40 -13.02
CA ALA A 203 -14.46 -4.72 -12.80
C ALA A 203 -15.87 -4.61 -12.22
N ARG A 204 -16.15 -3.54 -11.47
CA ARG A 204 -17.48 -3.19 -10.96
C ARG A 204 -17.64 -1.68 -10.97
N ALA A 205 -18.67 -1.16 -11.63
CA ALA A 205 -19.00 0.25 -11.56
C ALA A 205 -19.59 0.62 -10.18
N GLY A 206 -19.31 1.84 -9.72
CA GLY A 206 -19.94 2.40 -8.51
C GLY A 206 -19.75 3.92 -8.41
N SER A 207 -20.24 4.53 -7.33
CA SER A 207 -20.25 6.00 -7.15
C SER A 207 -19.70 6.51 -5.82
N ASP A 208 -19.68 5.70 -4.77
CA ASP A 208 -19.45 6.20 -3.40
C ASP A 208 -17.97 6.20 -3.00
N ALA A 209 -17.22 5.21 -3.51
CA ALA A 209 -15.78 5.07 -3.33
C ALA A 209 -15.16 4.27 -4.49
N THR A 210 -13.89 4.51 -4.78
CA THR A 210 -13.07 3.71 -5.68
C THR A 210 -12.15 2.79 -4.88
N VAL A 211 -12.16 1.50 -5.20
CA VAL A 211 -11.19 0.50 -4.78
C VAL A 211 -10.22 0.24 -5.92
N LEU A 212 -8.92 0.36 -5.64
CA LEU A 212 -7.85 -0.09 -6.54
C LEU A 212 -7.26 -1.40 -6.00
N ALA A 213 -7.30 -2.47 -6.77
CA ALA A 213 -6.79 -3.79 -6.39
C ALA A 213 -6.20 -4.55 -7.57
N TYR A 214 -5.52 -5.66 -7.31
CA TYR A 214 -4.98 -6.58 -8.32
C TYR A 214 -4.79 -7.99 -7.73
N GLY A 215 -4.62 -9.00 -8.60
CA GLY A 215 -4.45 -10.39 -8.20
C GLY A 215 -5.66 -10.91 -7.39
N MET A 216 -5.41 -11.59 -6.27
CA MET A 216 -6.48 -12.09 -5.41
C MET A 216 -7.28 -10.98 -4.73
N MET A 217 -6.69 -9.80 -4.53
CA MET A 217 -7.36 -8.68 -3.87
C MET A 217 -8.49 -8.07 -4.71
N LEU A 218 -8.49 -8.29 -6.03
CA LEU A 218 -9.66 -7.98 -6.85
C LEU A 218 -10.89 -8.73 -6.34
N HIS A 219 -10.76 -10.04 -6.13
CA HIS A 219 -11.89 -10.91 -5.77
C HIS A 219 -12.39 -10.65 -4.35
N GLU A 220 -11.48 -10.40 -3.40
CA GLU A 220 -11.86 -9.98 -2.05
C GLU A 220 -12.56 -8.60 -2.05
N SER A 221 -12.12 -7.68 -2.92
CA SER A 221 -12.74 -6.35 -3.09
C SER A 221 -14.12 -6.43 -3.73
N LEU A 222 -14.30 -7.24 -4.76
CA LEU A 222 -15.60 -7.49 -5.40
C LEU A 222 -16.60 -8.07 -4.40
N ALA A 223 -16.19 -9.04 -3.58
CA ALA A 223 -17.04 -9.60 -2.55
C ALA A 223 -17.44 -8.58 -1.47
N ALA A 224 -16.50 -7.73 -1.04
CA ALA A 224 -16.80 -6.64 -0.10
C ALA A 224 -17.79 -5.64 -0.71
N ALA A 225 -17.58 -5.24 -1.97
CA ALA A 225 -18.46 -4.32 -2.69
C ALA A 225 -19.87 -4.90 -2.90
N GLU A 226 -20.00 -6.20 -3.20
CA GLU A 226 -21.31 -6.86 -3.33
C GLU A 226 -22.06 -6.88 -2.00
N SER A 227 -21.38 -7.15 -0.89
CA SER A 227 -21.95 -7.10 0.44
C SER A 227 -22.46 -5.69 0.77
N LEU A 228 -21.65 -4.68 0.50
CA LEU A 228 -21.97 -3.26 0.77
C LEU A 228 -23.10 -2.72 -0.10
N ALA A 229 -23.24 -3.20 -1.33
CA ALA A 229 -24.33 -2.80 -2.20
C ALA A 229 -25.72 -3.12 -1.59
N ARG A 230 -25.82 -4.21 -0.82
CA ARG A 230 -27.05 -4.59 -0.09
C ARG A 230 -27.34 -3.66 1.09
N GLU A 231 -26.32 -2.95 1.56
CA GLU A 231 -26.39 -1.94 2.62
C GLU A 231 -26.50 -0.51 2.04
N GLY A 232 -26.61 -0.37 0.71
CA GLY A 232 -26.78 0.92 0.04
C GLY A 232 -25.48 1.70 -0.20
N ILE A 233 -24.30 1.06 -0.09
CA ILE A 233 -23.00 1.66 -0.42
C ILE A 233 -22.51 1.07 -1.75
N ASP A 234 -22.40 1.91 -2.78
CA ASP A 234 -22.06 1.51 -4.13
C ASP A 234 -20.59 1.80 -4.49
N VAL A 235 -19.76 0.75 -4.48
CA VAL A 235 -18.29 0.84 -4.58
C VAL A 235 -17.78 0.50 -5.97
N GLU A 236 -17.09 1.43 -6.62
CA GLU A 236 -16.36 1.13 -7.85
C GLU A 236 -15.12 0.29 -7.53
N VAL A 237 -14.92 -0.82 -8.24
CA VAL A 237 -13.73 -1.68 -8.12
C VAL A 237 -12.96 -1.66 -9.44
N VAL A 238 -11.71 -1.23 -9.38
CA VAL A 238 -10.78 -1.17 -10.50
C VAL A 238 -9.70 -2.22 -10.32
N ASP A 239 -9.60 -3.16 -11.27
CA ASP A 239 -8.46 -4.05 -11.39
C ASP A 239 -7.33 -3.31 -12.11
N LEU A 240 -6.19 -3.14 -11.43
CA LEU A 240 -5.06 -2.44 -12.00
C LEU A 240 -4.46 -3.19 -13.20
N ARG A 241 -4.42 -4.54 -13.15
CA ARG A 241 -3.79 -5.44 -14.13
C ARG A 241 -2.30 -5.23 -14.39
N THR A 242 -1.89 -4.00 -14.67
CA THR A 242 -0.51 -3.55 -14.85
C THR A 242 -0.11 -2.62 -13.71
N LEU A 243 1.00 -2.94 -13.06
CA LEU A 243 1.56 -2.19 -11.93
C LEU A 243 2.65 -1.22 -12.40
N LEU A 244 3.30 -1.52 -13.53
CA LEU A 244 4.21 -0.62 -14.22
C LEU A 244 4.15 -0.86 -15.74
N PRO A 245 3.81 0.13 -16.58
CA PRO A 245 3.30 1.46 -16.22
C PRO A 245 1.85 1.44 -15.73
N LEU A 246 1.53 2.30 -14.76
CA LEU A 246 0.16 2.46 -14.25
C LEU A 246 -0.77 3.12 -15.29
N ASP A 247 -2.02 2.63 -15.36
CA ASP A 247 -3.09 3.29 -16.11
C ASP A 247 -3.65 4.50 -15.32
N ARG A 248 -2.88 5.59 -15.32
CA ARG A 248 -3.25 6.82 -14.60
C ARG A 248 -4.58 7.40 -15.08
N GLU A 249 -4.91 7.21 -16.36
CA GLU A 249 -6.14 7.73 -16.97
C GLU A 249 -7.38 7.11 -16.34
N THR A 250 -7.47 5.77 -16.33
CA THR A 250 -8.60 5.05 -15.73
C THR A 250 -8.71 5.30 -14.23
N ILE A 251 -7.58 5.29 -13.52
CA ILE A 251 -7.53 5.54 -12.07
C ILE A 251 -8.09 6.94 -11.74
N LEU A 252 -7.58 7.98 -12.40
CA LEU A 252 -7.99 9.36 -12.12
C LEU A 252 -9.43 9.62 -12.56
N ALA A 253 -9.91 9.00 -13.64
CA ALA A 253 -11.30 9.09 -14.05
C ALA A 253 -12.26 8.50 -13.00
N SER A 254 -11.91 7.33 -12.45
CA SER A 254 -12.66 6.70 -11.36
C SER A 254 -12.68 7.57 -10.10
N LEU A 255 -11.51 8.09 -9.70
CA LEU A 255 -11.39 8.95 -8.52
C LEU A 255 -12.09 10.30 -8.68
N ALA A 256 -12.10 10.88 -9.89
CA ALA A 256 -12.82 12.12 -10.16
C ALA A 256 -14.33 11.96 -9.92
N LYS A 257 -14.87 10.76 -10.19
CA LYS A 257 -16.27 10.41 -9.96
C LYS A 257 -16.56 10.17 -8.47
N THR A 258 -15.81 9.29 -7.81
CA THR A 258 -16.15 8.80 -6.46
C THR A 258 -15.57 9.67 -5.35
N ARG A 259 -14.45 10.36 -5.64
CA ARG A 259 -13.72 11.27 -4.73
C ARG A 259 -13.26 10.63 -3.42
N ARG A 260 -13.24 9.31 -3.33
CA ARG A 260 -12.78 8.53 -2.17
C ARG A 260 -11.99 7.32 -2.64
N LEU A 261 -10.86 7.06 -2.00
CA LEU A 261 -9.93 6.01 -2.40
C LEU A 261 -9.70 4.99 -1.28
N CYS A 262 -9.85 3.72 -1.64
CA CYS A 262 -9.35 2.57 -0.90
C CYS A 262 -8.36 1.81 -1.80
N VAL A 263 -7.13 1.58 -1.34
CA VAL A 263 -6.18 0.72 -2.05
C VAL A 263 -6.05 -0.60 -1.32
N VAL A 264 -6.09 -1.71 -2.04
CA VAL A 264 -6.02 -3.07 -1.48
C VAL A 264 -4.94 -3.87 -2.17
N HIS A 265 -3.95 -4.34 -1.41
CA HIS A 265 -2.89 -5.24 -1.90
C HIS A 265 -2.34 -6.11 -0.77
N GLU A 266 -1.82 -7.31 -1.09
CA GLU A 266 -1.25 -8.23 -0.09
C GLU A 266 0.15 -7.82 0.39
N ASP A 267 0.88 -7.00 -0.37
CA ASP A 267 2.18 -6.47 0.06
C ASP A 267 2.06 -5.64 1.36
N THR A 268 3.20 -5.38 1.97
CA THR A 268 3.32 -4.65 3.23
C THR A 268 2.85 -3.20 3.12
N LEU A 269 2.42 -2.62 4.24
CA LEU A 269 1.90 -1.25 4.27
C LEU A 269 2.98 -0.24 3.88
N THR A 270 4.16 -0.37 4.46
CA THR A 270 5.25 0.59 4.28
C THR A 270 5.89 0.40 2.91
N MET A 271 5.91 1.48 2.12
CA MET A 271 6.50 1.51 0.77
C MET A 271 5.89 0.53 -0.25
N GLY A 272 4.79 -0.16 0.07
CA GLY A 272 4.00 -0.91 -0.89
C GLY A 272 3.36 0.00 -1.96
N LEU A 273 2.87 -0.59 -3.05
CA LEU A 273 2.28 0.15 -4.19
C LEU A 273 1.15 1.10 -3.80
N GLY A 274 0.43 0.84 -2.71
CA GLY A 274 -0.57 1.75 -2.19
C GLY A 274 -0.05 3.13 -1.81
N ALA A 275 1.25 3.28 -1.52
CA ALA A 275 1.87 4.58 -1.30
C ALA A 275 1.88 5.43 -2.58
N GLU A 276 2.33 4.88 -3.71
CA GLU A 276 2.37 5.55 -5.02
C GLU A 276 0.95 5.91 -5.51
N LEU A 277 -0.02 5.00 -5.33
CA LEU A 277 -1.41 5.25 -5.71
C LEU A 277 -2.06 6.36 -4.88
N CYS A 278 -1.76 6.40 -3.58
CA CYS A 278 -2.18 7.51 -2.71
C CYS A 278 -1.51 8.83 -3.09
N ALA A 279 -0.22 8.82 -3.44
CA ALA A 279 0.51 9.99 -3.90
C ALA A 279 -0.10 10.53 -5.21
N LEU A 280 -0.33 9.67 -6.20
CA LEU A 280 -1.00 10.01 -7.46
C LEU A 280 -2.36 10.69 -7.21
N ALA A 281 -3.18 10.13 -6.32
CA ALA A 281 -4.49 10.68 -6.02
C ALA A 281 -4.41 12.02 -5.27
N ALA A 282 -3.42 12.19 -4.38
CA ALA A 282 -3.19 13.42 -3.66
C ALA A 282 -2.68 14.54 -4.58
N GLU A 283 -1.73 14.25 -5.45
CA GLU A 283 -1.21 15.19 -6.47
C GLU A 283 -2.31 15.65 -7.43
N ALA A 284 -3.25 14.77 -7.77
CA ALA A 284 -4.40 15.12 -8.59
C ALA A 284 -5.45 15.98 -7.86
N GLY A 285 -5.43 16.05 -6.52
CA GLY A 285 -6.36 16.86 -5.73
C GLY A 285 -7.82 16.43 -5.82
N VAL A 286 -8.09 15.15 -6.13
CA VAL A 286 -9.44 14.64 -6.42
C VAL A 286 -10.20 14.09 -5.22
N LEU A 287 -9.52 13.86 -4.09
CA LEU A 287 -10.11 13.20 -2.92
C LEU A 287 -10.80 14.20 -1.97
N ASP A 288 -12.00 13.83 -1.50
CA ASP A 288 -12.76 14.58 -0.49
C ASP A 288 -12.31 14.29 0.95
N VAL A 289 -11.69 13.12 1.15
CA VAL A 289 -11.21 12.62 2.44
C VAL A 289 -9.88 11.88 2.23
N PRO A 290 -9.03 11.75 3.27
CA PRO A 290 -7.78 11.00 3.15
C PRO A 290 -8.04 9.55 2.71
N PRO A 291 -7.21 9.01 1.79
CA PRO A 291 -7.36 7.64 1.32
C PRO A 291 -7.12 6.64 2.44
N VAL A 292 -7.63 5.42 2.27
CA VAL A 292 -7.33 4.28 3.16
C VAL A 292 -6.60 3.20 2.37
N ARG A 293 -5.73 2.46 3.06
CA ARG A 293 -4.99 1.33 2.50
C ARG A 293 -5.28 0.10 3.35
N VAL A 294 -5.63 -1.00 2.71
CA VAL A 294 -5.87 -2.31 3.34
C VAL A 294 -4.80 -3.26 2.83
N THR A 295 -3.83 -3.55 3.69
CA THR A 295 -2.59 -4.22 3.32
C THR A 295 -2.17 -5.19 4.41
N SER A 296 -1.18 -6.05 4.13
CA SER A 296 -0.54 -6.80 5.20
C SER A 296 0.20 -5.83 6.15
N PRO A 297 0.32 -6.18 7.45
CA PRO A 297 1.13 -5.40 8.39
C PRO A 297 2.62 -5.52 8.08
N ASP A 298 3.41 -4.57 8.59
CA ASP A 298 4.87 -4.57 8.45
C ASP A 298 5.54 -5.64 9.31
N ILE A 299 5.43 -6.90 8.87
CA ILE A 299 6.01 -8.08 9.51
C ILE A 299 7.01 -8.79 8.58
N PRO A 300 7.98 -9.55 9.12
CA PRO A 300 9.04 -10.16 8.31
C PRO A 300 8.59 -11.25 7.32
N GLY A 301 7.36 -11.74 7.42
CA GLY A 301 6.81 -12.74 6.51
C GLY A 301 5.44 -13.25 6.97
N ILE A 302 4.71 -13.87 6.06
CA ILE A 302 3.39 -14.42 6.33
C ILE A 302 3.51 -15.66 7.25
N PRO A 303 2.72 -15.75 8.34
CA PRO A 303 2.73 -16.91 9.24
C PRO A 303 2.29 -18.22 8.56
N VAL A 304 2.75 -19.35 9.10
CA VAL A 304 2.27 -20.70 8.69
C VAL A 304 0.98 -21.09 9.43
N ASP A 305 0.80 -20.57 10.65
CA ASP A 305 -0.40 -20.85 11.46
C ASP A 305 -1.65 -20.30 10.77
N ASP A 306 -2.71 -21.12 10.73
CA ASP A 306 -3.94 -20.81 10.01
C ASP A 306 -4.58 -19.51 10.49
N ASN A 307 -4.71 -19.33 11.80
CA ASN A 307 -5.39 -18.17 12.36
C ASN A 307 -4.54 -16.91 12.17
N LEU A 308 -3.22 -17.04 12.26
CA LEU A 308 -2.31 -15.91 12.06
C LEU A 308 -2.23 -15.48 10.59
N GLU A 309 -2.17 -16.41 9.63
CA GLU A 309 -2.20 -16.05 8.20
C GLU A 309 -3.51 -15.33 7.86
N ASP A 310 -4.65 -15.86 8.31
CA ASP A 310 -5.97 -15.26 8.06
C ASP A 310 -6.10 -13.86 8.70
N ALA A 311 -5.42 -13.62 9.83
CA ALA A 311 -5.44 -12.35 10.54
C ALA A 311 -4.56 -11.27 9.89
N VAL A 312 -3.45 -11.65 9.25
CA VAL A 312 -2.50 -10.69 8.65
C VAL A 312 -2.84 -10.36 7.21
N LEU A 313 -3.42 -11.30 6.45
CA LEU A 313 -3.77 -11.06 5.06
C LEU A 313 -5.01 -10.18 4.93
N PRO A 314 -4.99 -9.19 4.02
CA PRO A 314 -6.18 -8.44 3.65
C PRO A 314 -7.30 -9.38 3.19
N ASN A 315 -8.51 -9.13 3.69
CA ASN A 315 -9.68 -9.93 3.38
C ASN A 315 -10.93 -9.05 3.21
N ARG A 316 -11.98 -9.62 2.62
CA ARG A 316 -13.26 -8.91 2.38
C ARG A 316 -13.84 -8.20 3.61
N THR A 317 -13.64 -8.73 4.82
CA THR A 317 -14.15 -8.09 6.05
C THR A 317 -13.38 -6.82 6.34
N ALA A 318 -12.04 -6.88 6.31
CA ALA A 318 -11.19 -5.70 6.51
C ALA A 318 -11.44 -4.63 5.42
N ILE A 319 -11.64 -5.05 4.17
CA ILE A 319 -11.97 -4.17 3.05
C ILE A 319 -13.33 -3.50 3.26
N ARG A 320 -14.37 -4.28 3.62
CA ARG A 320 -15.70 -3.77 3.93
C ARG A 320 -15.63 -2.71 5.04
N ASP A 321 -14.98 -3.03 6.15
CA ASP A 321 -14.90 -2.12 7.30
C ASP A 321 -14.14 -0.83 6.97
N ALA A 322 -13.09 -0.92 6.15
CA ALA A 322 -12.38 0.24 5.64
C ALA A 322 -13.27 1.12 4.75
N LEU A 323 -14.08 0.52 3.87
CA LEU A 323 -15.01 1.23 2.99
C LEU A 323 -16.16 1.89 3.75
N VAL A 324 -16.76 1.21 4.74
CA VAL A 324 -17.78 1.82 5.62
C VAL A 324 -17.22 3.05 6.32
N ARG A 325 -16.01 2.95 6.88
CA ARG A 325 -15.31 4.09 7.51
C ARG A 325 -14.97 5.18 6.51
N LEU A 326 -14.62 4.84 5.28
CA LEU A 326 -14.25 5.80 4.24
C LEU A 326 -15.46 6.61 3.77
N VAL A 327 -16.59 5.95 3.54
CA VAL A 327 -17.83 6.56 3.03
C VAL A 327 -18.53 7.38 4.13
N SER A 328 -18.47 6.94 5.39
CA SER A 328 -19.05 7.68 6.52
C SER A 328 -18.30 8.93 6.93
N ARG A 329 -17.05 9.12 6.47
CA ARG A 329 -16.32 10.38 6.68
C ARG A 329 -17.04 11.51 5.98
N GLU A 330 -17.40 12.54 6.75
CA GLU A 330 -17.90 13.79 6.18
C GLU A 330 -16.88 14.35 5.19
N ARG A 331 -17.38 14.94 4.10
CA ARG A 331 -16.55 15.76 3.21
C ARG A 331 -15.78 16.73 4.09
N SER A 332 -14.46 16.77 3.96
CA SER A 332 -13.72 17.91 4.45
C SER A 332 -14.34 19.12 3.77
N ARG A 333 -15.09 19.96 4.50
CA ARG A 333 -15.63 21.20 3.95
C ARG A 333 -14.46 21.90 3.28
N ALA A 334 -14.52 22.05 1.96
CA ALA A 334 -13.49 22.74 1.22
C ALA A 334 -13.31 24.10 1.90
N ASN A 335 -12.23 24.24 2.66
CA ASN A 335 -11.86 25.52 3.21
C ASN A 335 -11.39 26.32 1.98
N PRO A 336 -12.06 27.42 1.59
CA PRO A 336 -11.69 28.16 0.38
C PRO A 336 -10.24 28.67 0.39
N THR A 337 -9.58 28.63 1.55
CA THR A 337 -8.18 28.96 1.76
C THR A 337 -7.19 27.79 1.59
N ALA A 338 -7.66 26.53 1.53
CA ALA A 338 -6.80 25.34 1.42
C ALA A 338 -6.12 25.20 0.05
N GLN A 339 -6.65 25.85 -1.00
CA GLN A 339 -6.04 25.88 -2.33
C GLN A 339 -4.72 26.68 -2.40
N ARG A 340 -4.29 27.31 -1.30
CA ARG A 340 -3.04 28.10 -1.24
C ARG A 340 -2.02 27.62 -0.21
N SER A 341 -2.23 26.49 0.47
CA SER A 341 -1.47 26.19 1.69
C SER A 341 -0.57 24.95 1.65
N TYR A 342 -0.26 24.39 0.49
CA TYR A 342 0.82 23.41 0.38
C TYR A 342 2.07 24.06 -0.21
N ASP A 343 3.02 24.39 0.68
CA ASP A 343 4.40 24.72 0.32
C ASP A 343 5.30 23.62 0.91
N PRO A 344 5.94 22.79 0.08
CA PRO A 344 6.78 21.68 0.51
C PRO A 344 8.09 22.12 1.20
N ALA A 345 8.36 23.43 1.32
CA ALA A 345 9.56 23.98 1.96
C ALA A 345 9.49 24.15 3.49
N ILE A 346 8.43 23.68 4.16
CA ILE A 346 8.09 24.02 5.55
C ILE A 346 8.45 22.84 6.51
N PRO A 347 9.59 22.86 7.23
CA PRO A 347 10.06 21.75 8.06
C PRO A 347 9.48 21.83 9.49
N GLN A 348 8.81 20.79 9.98
CA GLN A 348 8.38 20.74 11.38
C GLN A 348 9.59 20.62 12.32
N ALA A 349 9.64 21.46 13.37
CA ALA A 349 10.63 21.39 14.43
C ALA A 349 9.97 21.02 15.76
N SER A 350 10.61 20.15 16.55
CA SER A 350 10.16 19.73 17.89
C SER A 350 11.24 20.01 18.95
N SER A 351 10.82 20.21 20.19
CA SER A 351 11.72 20.42 21.34
C SER A 351 11.20 19.67 22.57
N VAL A 352 12.11 19.05 23.32
CA VAL A 352 11.81 18.29 24.55
C VAL A 352 12.54 18.93 25.73
N VAL A 353 11.84 19.16 26.84
CA VAL A 353 12.42 19.70 28.08
C VAL A 353 12.10 18.77 29.25
N GLU A 354 13.11 18.47 30.04
CA GLU A 354 13.03 17.62 31.24
C GLU A 354 12.91 18.50 32.49
N ILE A 355 11.96 18.19 33.39
CA ILE A 355 11.74 18.95 34.62
C ILE A 355 11.55 17.97 35.80
N SER A 356 12.19 18.25 36.93
CA SER A 356 12.02 17.47 38.17
C SER A 356 10.80 17.98 38.96
N LEU A 357 9.89 17.08 39.35
CA LEU A 357 8.68 17.40 40.12
C LEU A 357 8.46 16.34 41.23
N PRO A 358 8.32 16.75 42.50
CA PRO A 358 7.79 15.89 43.57
C PRO A 358 6.33 15.46 43.31
N GLU A 359 5.93 14.31 43.87
CA GLU A 359 4.66 13.62 43.57
C GLU A 359 3.39 14.45 43.89
N GLU A 360 3.49 15.44 44.78
CA GLU A 360 2.42 16.35 45.20
C GLU A 360 2.26 17.61 44.32
N HIS A 361 3.16 17.86 43.35
CA HIS A 361 3.27 19.15 42.64
C HIS A 361 2.62 19.22 41.26
N THR A 362 1.67 18.33 40.98
CA THR A 362 0.91 18.35 39.71
C THR A 362 0.08 19.63 39.54
N ARG A 363 -0.44 20.19 40.65
CA ARG A 363 -1.20 21.46 40.67
C ARG A 363 -0.31 22.68 40.38
N LEU A 364 0.90 22.70 40.94
CA LEU A 364 1.90 23.75 40.68
C LEU A 364 2.34 23.81 39.21
N ALA A 365 2.51 22.66 38.58
CA ALA A 365 2.88 22.58 37.17
C ALA A 365 1.79 23.17 36.25
N VAL A 366 0.50 23.02 36.60
CA VAL A 366 -0.62 23.62 35.87
C VAL A 366 -0.65 25.13 36.08
N ASP A 367 -0.46 25.61 37.30
CA ASP A 367 -0.45 27.04 37.63
C ASP A 367 0.69 27.78 36.91
N ALA A 368 1.90 27.22 36.92
CA ALA A 368 3.06 27.76 36.20
C ALA A 368 2.85 27.81 34.66
N LEU A 369 2.16 26.81 34.11
CA LEU A 369 1.84 26.74 32.68
C LEU A 369 0.80 27.81 32.28
N VAL A 370 -0.20 28.01 33.13
CA VAL A 370 -1.23 29.05 32.96
C VAL A 370 -0.62 30.44 33.06
N GLU A 371 0.31 30.68 33.99
CA GLU A 371 1.01 31.95 34.09
C GLU A 371 1.95 32.22 32.91
N ALA A 372 2.71 31.22 32.46
CA ALA A 372 3.54 31.34 31.26
C ALA A 372 2.70 31.66 30.01
N ALA A 373 1.53 31.04 29.87
CA ALA A 373 0.61 31.32 28.77
C ALA A 373 0.04 32.76 28.82
N ARG A 374 -0.24 33.27 30.03
CA ARG A 374 -0.69 34.67 30.23
C ARG A 374 0.41 35.69 29.91
N ALA A 375 1.68 35.36 30.19
CA ALA A 375 2.82 36.23 29.89
C ALA A 375 3.11 36.35 28.37
N TYR A 376 2.67 35.38 27.56
CA TYR A 376 2.91 35.34 26.12
C TYR A 376 1.61 35.12 25.30
N PRO A 377 0.71 36.11 25.22
CA PRO A 377 -0.65 35.97 24.69
C PRO A 377 -0.75 35.69 23.17
N ARG A 378 0.38 35.64 22.44
CA ARG A 378 0.43 35.27 21.01
C ARG A 378 0.38 33.75 20.79
N PHE A 379 0.59 32.96 21.83
CA PHE A 379 0.48 31.50 21.77
C PHE A 379 -0.95 31.08 22.13
N ASN A 380 -1.77 30.75 21.13
CA ASN A 380 -3.08 30.15 21.37
C ASN A 380 -2.90 28.65 21.66
N ALA A 381 -2.44 28.34 22.88
CA ALA A 381 -2.14 26.98 23.33
C ALA A 381 -3.37 26.32 23.97
N SER A 382 -3.55 25.02 23.74
CA SER A 382 -4.58 24.20 24.39
C SER A 382 -3.92 23.14 25.26
N PHE A 383 -4.43 22.97 26.48
CA PHE A 383 -3.81 22.13 27.52
C PHE A 383 -4.70 20.92 27.85
N ALA A 384 -4.09 19.76 28.10
CA ALA A 384 -4.77 18.55 28.53
C ALA A 384 -4.05 17.94 29.75
N TRP A 385 -4.80 17.57 30.78
CA TRP A 385 -4.30 16.96 32.03
C TRP A 385 -5.16 15.75 32.45
N THR A 386 -4.59 14.80 33.20
CA THR A 386 -5.26 13.63 33.80
C THR A 386 -4.99 13.55 35.30
N GLY A 387 -6.04 13.68 36.12
CA GLY A 387 -6.09 13.49 37.58
C GLY A 387 -7.32 14.21 38.17
N ILE A 388 -7.70 13.96 39.43
CA ILE A 388 -8.84 14.64 40.08
C ILE A 388 -8.32 15.69 41.06
N VAL A 389 -8.71 16.95 40.87
CA VAL A 389 -8.65 18.01 41.89
C VAL A 389 -9.95 18.80 41.78
N GLU A 390 -10.73 18.85 42.86
CA GLU A 390 -11.87 19.77 42.98
C GLU A 390 -11.34 21.19 43.24
N HIS A 391 -11.85 22.17 42.48
CA HIS A 391 -11.52 23.59 42.64
C HIS A 391 -12.81 24.40 42.76
N ASP A 392 -12.88 25.30 43.74
CA ASP A 392 -14.10 25.94 44.24
C ASP A 392 -14.79 26.95 43.30
N GLU A 393 -14.43 27.01 42.01
CA GLU A 393 -15.01 27.98 41.06
C GLU A 393 -15.44 27.38 39.70
N VAL A 394 -15.44 26.06 39.53
CA VAL A 394 -15.88 25.44 38.26
C VAL A 394 -16.80 24.24 38.49
N VAL A 395 -18.02 24.33 37.94
CA VAL A 395 -18.96 23.20 37.82
C VAL A 395 -18.61 22.42 36.55
N VAL A 396 -18.48 21.08 36.66
CA VAL A 396 -18.19 20.17 35.55
C VAL A 396 -19.44 19.36 35.22
N ASP A 397 -19.88 19.42 33.97
CA ASP A 397 -20.96 18.62 33.43
C ASP A 397 -20.41 17.71 32.31
N LEU A 398 -20.95 16.49 32.20
CA LEU A 398 -20.46 15.41 31.33
C LEU A 398 -21.52 15.05 30.29
N ASP A 399 -21.18 15.10 28.99
CA ASP A 399 -22.02 14.49 27.96
C ASP A 399 -21.21 13.82 26.84
N LEU A 400 -21.74 12.68 26.38
CA LEU A 400 -21.14 11.65 25.53
C LEU A 400 -21.73 11.73 24.12
N GLY A 401 -21.08 12.46 23.22
CA GLY A 401 -21.38 12.39 21.78
C GLY A 401 -22.62 13.20 21.31
N PRO A 402 -23.15 12.94 20.09
CA PRO A 402 -22.98 13.88 18.98
C PRO A 402 -24.26 14.66 18.65
N THR A 403 -24.48 15.83 19.27
CA THR A 403 -25.33 16.91 18.71
C THR A 403 -24.80 18.28 19.16
N ALA A 404 -24.61 19.21 18.20
CA ALA A 404 -23.89 20.50 18.34
C ALA A 404 -24.68 21.58 19.14
N PRO A 405 -24.09 22.74 19.56
CA PRO A 405 -23.87 23.85 18.62
C PRO A 405 -22.68 24.81 18.94
N ALA A 406 -22.53 25.78 18.05
CA ALA A 406 -21.57 26.88 18.05
C ALA A 406 -21.55 27.71 19.36
N SER A 407 -20.46 27.60 20.13
CA SER A 407 -19.91 28.71 20.92
C SER A 407 -18.49 28.37 21.42
N GLY A 408 -17.48 28.86 20.72
CA GLY A 408 -16.19 29.34 21.27
C GLY A 408 -15.36 28.58 22.32
N ARG A 409 -15.61 27.32 22.67
CA ARG A 409 -14.80 26.55 23.65
C ARG A 409 -14.69 25.07 23.25
N GLY A 410 -13.50 24.49 23.44
CA GLY A 410 -13.12 23.15 22.96
C GLY A 410 -13.32 22.02 23.98
N THR A 411 -13.33 20.79 23.47
CA THR A 411 -13.59 19.53 24.20
C THR A 411 -12.32 18.68 24.38
N ILE A 412 -12.25 17.89 25.47
CA ILE A 412 -11.15 17.00 25.87
C ILE A 412 -11.59 15.52 25.85
N THR A 413 -10.68 14.61 25.47
CA THR A 413 -10.83 13.13 25.55
C THR A 413 -9.64 12.55 26.33
N LEU A 414 -9.87 11.66 27.29
CA LEU A 414 -8.84 11.07 28.16
C LEU A 414 -8.51 9.63 27.71
N VAL A 415 -7.23 9.27 27.73
CA VAL A 415 -6.75 7.89 27.48
C VAL A 415 -5.70 7.55 28.53
N ASP A 416 -5.95 6.50 29.32
CA ASP A 416 -5.03 5.90 30.30
C ASP A 416 -4.19 4.82 29.60
N TYR A 417 -2.86 4.88 29.74
CA TYR A 417 -1.93 3.92 29.13
C TYR A 417 -1.24 2.99 30.13
N GLY A 418 -1.63 3.02 31.40
CA GLY A 418 -1.10 2.12 32.42
C GLY A 418 0.43 2.24 32.66
N PRO A 419 0.98 1.41 33.56
CA PRO A 419 2.37 1.50 34.04
C PRO A 419 3.44 1.10 33.01
N SER A 420 3.06 0.56 31.85
CA SER A 420 3.96 0.15 30.75
C SER A 420 3.74 0.93 29.45
N GLY A 421 2.98 2.05 29.48
CA GLY A 421 2.69 2.89 28.33
C GLY A 421 3.93 3.52 27.68
N SER A 422 4.02 3.36 26.35
CA SER A 422 5.10 3.77 25.45
C SER A 422 5.49 5.25 25.53
N ASP A 423 6.78 5.53 25.30
CA ASP A 423 7.41 6.85 25.37
C ASP A 423 6.76 7.91 24.46
N LEU A 424 6.66 9.13 25.01
CA LEU A 424 6.49 10.44 24.34
C LEU A 424 5.63 10.45 23.05
N ALA A 425 4.32 10.48 23.21
CA ALA A 425 3.45 10.96 22.12
C ALA A 425 3.62 12.49 21.96
N ILE A 426 4.21 12.92 20.84
CA ILE A 426 4.37 14.33 20.47
C ILE A 426 2.96 14.94 20.25
N PRO A 427 2.61 16.06 20.90
CA PRO A 427 1.31 16.69 20.70
C PRO A 427 1.17 17.21 19.27
N PHE A 428 -0.02 17.08 18.69
CA PHE A 428 -0.30 17.59 17.35
C PHE A 428 -0.91 18.99 17.43
N VAL A 429 -0.35 19.95 16.69
CA VAL A 429 -0.90 21.32 16.60
C VAL A 429 -2.08 21.31 15.62
N ARG A 430 -3.30 21.54 16.11
CA ARG A 430 -4.52 21.53 15.31
C ARG A 430 -4.66 22.83 14.49
N PRO A 431 -5.51 22.85 13.44
CA PRO A 431 -5.82 24.08 12.72
C PRO A 431 -6.30 25.18 13.68
N ASN A 432 -5.73 26.39 13.56
CA ASN A 432 -5.91 27.58 14.42
C ASN A 432 -5.24 27.53 15.81
N GLN A 433 -4.43 26.50 16.10
CA GLN A 433 -3.54 26.48 17.25
C GLN A 433 -2.14 26.93 16.84
N THR A 434 -1.50 27.67 17.72
CA THR A 434 -0.13 28.14 17.51
C THR A 434 0.87 27.11 18.05
N ALA A 435 0.51 26.46 19.16
CA ALA A 435 1.32 25.46 19.84
C ALA A 435 0.44 24.44 20.56
N ALA A 436 0.98 23.25 20.79
CA ALA A 436 0.39 22.19 21.58
C ALA A 436 1.42 21.66 22.58
N VAL A 437 1.07 21.63 23.86
CA VAL A 437 1.96 21.20 24.95
C VAL A 437 1.36 19.99 25.63
N ARG A 438 2.19 18.98 25.89
CA ARG A 438 1.80 17.76 26.59
C ARG A 438 2.78 17.45 27.71
N ILE A 439 2.23 17.12 28.87
CA ILE A 439 2.99 16.58 29.99
C ILE A 439 2.82 15.05 29.94
N GLY A 440 3.93 14.34 29.74
CA GLY A 440 4.00 12.89 29.71
C GLY A 440 4.13 12.26 31.11
N ALA A 441 4.42 10.96 31.15
CA ALA A 441 4.55 10.21 32.38
C ALA A 441 5.61 10.80 33.32
N VAL A 442 5.31 10.81 34.63
CA VAL A 442 6.28 11.11 35.68
C VAL A 442 7.09 9.85 35.97
N ARG A 443 8.42 9.90 35.82
CA ARG A 443 9.32 8.77 36.13
C ARG A 443 10.45 9.28 37.03
N ASN A 444 10.73 8.58 38.13
CA ASN A 444 11.81 8.91 39.08
C ASN A 444 11.77 10.36 39.60
N GLY A 445 10.58 10.90 39.89
CA GLY A 445 10.41 12.28 40.35
C GLY A 445 10.66 13.34 39.27
N LYS A 446 10.55 12.96 37.99
CA LYS A 446 10.70 13.88 36.85
C LYS A 446 9.53 13.74 35.88
N ALA A 447 9.00 14.88 35.43
CA ALA A 447 7.99 14.97 34.40
C ALA A 447 8.62 15.38 33.07
N TYR A 448 8.19 14.73 31.99
CA TYR A 448 8.66 15.04 30.63
C TYR A 448 7.61 15.89 29.92
N VAL A 449 7.99 17.07 29.47
CA VAL A 449 7.07 17.98 28.76
C VAL A 449 7.49 18.11 27.30
N THR A 450 6.56 17.82 26.40
CA THR A 450 6.73 17.94 24.95
C THR A 450 5.90 19.09 24.42
N CYS A 451 6.51 19.95 23.61
CA CYS A 451 5.82 21.05 22.95
C CYS A 451 6.02 20.94 21.44
N ALA A 452 4.93 21.01 20.69
CA ALA A 452 4.94 21.14 19.24
C ALA A 452 4.40 22.53 18.88
N VAL A 453 5.04 23.21 17.93
CA VAL A 453 4.69 24.58 17.55
C VAL A 453 4.62 24.67 16.02
N ASP A 454 3.65 25.41 15.51
CA ASP A 454 3.67 25.81 14.11
C ASP A 454 4.73 26.91 13.92
N HIS A 455 5.89 26.55 13.37
CA HIS A 455 7.01 27.47 13.16
C HIS A 455 6.71 28.61 12.19
N ARG A 456 5.56 28.56 11.49
CA ARG A 456 5.07 29.67 10.65
C ARG A 456 4.37 30.75 11.47
N ALA A 457 4.02 30.46 12.71
CA ALA A 457 3.23 31.33 13.58
C ALA A 457 4.05 31.95 14.73
N VAL A 458 5.21 31.40 15.09
CA VAL A 458 6.07 31.87 16.20
C VAL A 458 7.56 31.57 15.91
N ASP A 459 8.44 32.51 16.26
CA ASP A 459 9.91 32.35 16.25
C ASP A 459 10.38 31.28 17.27
N GLY A 460 11.33 30.43 16.86
CA GLY A 460 11.96 29.42 17.72
C GLY A 460 12.65 30.00 18.96
N ALA A 461 13.13 31.25 18.91
CA ALA A 461 13.67 31.94 20.08
C ALA A 461 12.59 32.27 21.13
N ASP A 462 11.35 32.56 20.70
CA ASP A 462 10.21 32.77 21.59
C ASP A 462 9.73 31.47 22.23
N VAL A 463 9.80 30.36 21.49
CA VAL A 463 9.54 29.01 22.04
C VAL A 463 10.56 28.67 23.13
N GLY A 464 11.85 28.96 22.89
CA GLY A 464 12.90 28.80 23.89
C GLY A 464 12.68 29.66 25.15
N ARG A 465 12.24 30.92 24.98
CA ARG A 465 11.90 31.82 26.11
C ARG A 465 10.67 31.35 26.90
N PHE A 466 9.63 30.89 26.21
CA PHE A 466 8.42 30.34 26.84
C PHE A 466 8.75 29.10 27.69
N LEU A 467 9.52 28.16 27.13
CA LEU A 467 9.93 26.94 27.84
C LEU A 467 10.88 27.23 29.00
N ALA A 468 11.78 28.22 28.86
CA ALA A 468 12.64 28.66 29.96
C ALA A 468 11.84 29.30 31.10
N ALA A 469 10.88 30.18 30.79
CA ALA A 469 10.03 30.81 31.80
C ALA A 469 9.17 29.78 32.57
N PHE A 470 8.61 28.80 31.85
CA PHE A 470 7.87 27.69 32.46
C PHE A 470 8.77 26.86 33.39
N ARG A 471 9.98 26.49 32.92
CA ARG A 471 10.95 25.74 33.73
C ARG A 471 11.35 26.51 34.99
N ASP A 472 11.62 27.81 34.86
CA ASP A 472 12.12 28.62 35.98
C ASP A 472 11.03 28.84 37.05
N HIS A 473 9.75 28.94 36.67
CA HIS A 473 8.62 28.96 37.64
C HIS A 473 8.43 27.62 38.37
N VAL A 474 8.60 26.50 37.67
CA VAL A 474 8.41 25.15 38.25
C VAL A 474 9.58 24.75 39.16
N VAL A 475 10.78 25.30 38.98
CA VAL A 475 11.96 25.00 39.82
C VAL A 475 12.05 25.91 41.07
N LEU A 476 11.37 27.07 41.07
CA LEU A 476 11.43 28.06 42.15
C LEU A 476 10.40 27.88 43.27
N GLN A 477 9.38 27.03 43.07
CA GLN A 477 8.40 26.63 44.08
C GLN A 477 8.50 25.14 44.34
#